data_AF-A0AAU3JG50-F1
#
_entry.id   AF-A0AAU3JG50-F1
#
_cell.length_a   1.000
_cell.length_b   1.000
_cell.length_c   1.000
_cell.angle_alpha   90.00
_cell.angle_beta   90.00
_cell.angle_gamma   90.00
#
_symmetry.space_group_name_H-M   'P 1'
#
loop_
_entity.id
_entity.type
_entity.pdbx_description
1 polymer ?
#
loop_
_entity_poly.entity_id
_entity_poly.type
_entity_poly.pdbx_seq_one_letter_code
_entity_poly.pdbx_strand_id
1 'polypeptide(L)'
;MVNFLLERTAPLPLHEAWRRLTEWPRHGEVVPLTRVTVVTPPPTQVGTVVVARSGLGPLAFDDRMEVTVWRPPTDTEAGLCRLEKRGRVVRGWAEIEVGPGPGGRSRVVWREELGVRLLPGVFDPLLARAARSVFGRAANRLLRMP
;
A
#
# COMPACT_ATOMS: atom_id res chain seq x y z
N MET A 1 18.14 -0.92 -0.91
CA MET A 1 16.80 -0.26 -0.91
C MET A 1 16.28 -0.38 -2.32
N VAL A 2 15.01 -0.72 -2.50
CA VAL A 2 14.42 -0.89 -3.84
C VAL A 2 13.25 0.06 -4.02
N ASN A 3 13.12 0.59 -5.24
CA ASN A 3 12.02 1.44 -5.64
C ASN A 3 11.25 0.76 -6.77
N PHE A 4 9.91 0.82 -6.70
CA PHE A 4 9.09 0.38 -7.82
C PHE A 4 7.79 1.17 -7.91
N LEU A 5 7.25 1.19 -9.13
CA LEU A 5 5.99 1.84 -9.47
C LEU A 5 5.08 0.85 -10.19
N LEU A 6 3.81 0.85 -9.80
CA LEU A 6 2.74 0.06 -10.40
C LEU A 6 1.64 1.00 -10.88
N GLU A 7 1.26 0.87 -12.15
CA GLU A 7 0.11 1.59 -12.71
C GLU A 7 -1.00 0.63 -13.08
N ARG A 8 -2.25 1.00 -12.79
CA ARG A 8 -3.45 0.26 -13.19
C ARG A 8 -4.52 1.23 -13.66
N THR A 9 -5.31 0.77 -14.63
CA THR A 9 -6.59 1.40 -14.97
C THR A 9 -7.70 0.49 -14.47
N ALA A 10 -8.40 0.92 -13.43
CA ALA A 10 -9.46 0.17 -12.80
C ALA A 10 -10.83 0.54 -13.40
N PRO A 11 -11.68 -0.42 -13.77
CA PRO A 11 -13.06 -0.17 -14.21
C PRO A 11 -13.96 0.17 -13.01
N LEU A 12 -13.56 1.16 -12.21
CA LEU A 12 -14.24 1.61 -11.01
C LEU A 12 -14.36 3.14 -11.02
N PRO A 13 -15.44 3.69 -10.43
CA PRO A 13 -15.50 5.11 -10.09
C PRO A 13 -14.35 5.52 -9.17
N LEU A 14 -13.96 6.79 -9.24
CA LEU A 14 -12.81 7.37 -8.53
C LEU A 14 -12.84 7.09 -7.02
N HIS A 15 -13.95 7.43 -6.36
CA HIS A 15 -14.12 7.23 -4.92
C HIS A 15 -14.10 5.76 -4.52
N GLU A 16 -14.57 4.87 -5.39
CA GLU A 16 -14.61 3.43 -5.10
C GLU A 16 -13.23 2.79 -5.22
N ALA A 17 -12.45 3.16 -6.24
CA ALA A 17 -11.05 2.74 -6.35
C ALA A 17 -10.23 3.23 -5.15
N TRP A 18 -10.42 4.49 -4.74
CA TRP A 18 -9.79 5.05 -3.55
C TRP A 18 -10.16 4.31 -2.27
N ARG A 19 -11.46 4.08 -2.03
CA ARG A 19 -11.96 3.37 -0.86
C ARG A 19 -11.31 1.99 -0.75
N ARG A 20 -11.34 1.19 -1.82
CA ARG A 20 -10.77 -0.17 -1.84
C ARG A 20 -9.26 -0.22 -1.58
N LEU A 21 -8.52 0.78 -2.06
CA LEU A 21 -7.06 0.84 -1.87
C LEU A 21 -6.66 1.34 -0.48
N THR A 22 -7.51 2.14 0.16
CA THR A 22 -7.20 2.78 1.46
C THR A 22 -7.97 2.18 2.64
N GLU A 23 -8.77 1.14 2.40
CA GLU A 23 -9.35 0.31 3.43
C GLU A 23 -8.28 -0.66 3.99
N TRP A 24 -7.44 -0.13 4.87
CA TRP A 24 -6.19 -0.77 5.31
C TRP A 24 -6.33 -2.24 5.75
N PRO A 25 -7.34 -2.64 6.56
CA PRO A 25 -7.44 -4.03 7.01
C PRO A 25 -7.52 -5.05 5.86
N ARG A 26 -8.10 -4.68 4.71
CA ARG A 26 -8.26 -5.55 3.54
C ARG A 26 -6.95 -5.94 2.87
N HIS A 27 -5.88 -5.17 3.10
CA HIS A 27 -4.55 -5.55 2.64
C HIS A 27 -4.11 -6.90 3.23
N GLY A 28 -4.56 -7.24 4.44
CA GLY A 28 -4.27 -8.54 5.06
C GLY A 28 -4.96 -9.74 4.38
N GLU A 29 -6.00 -9.50 3.58
CA GLU A 29 -6.68 -10.58 2.83
C GLU A 29 -5.96 -10.91 1.52
N VAL A 30 -5.15 -9.97 1.01
CA VAL A 30 -4.51 -10.08 -0.31
C VAL A 30 -2.99 -10.22 -0.24
N VAL A 31 -2.36 -9.80 0.85
CA VAL A 31 -0.93 -9.98 1.10
C VAL A 31 -0.72 -11.29 1.89
N PRO A 32 0.04 -12.26 1.35
CA PRO A 32 0.21 -13.56 2.00
C PRO A 32 0.86 -13.44 3.38
N LEU A 33 0.36 -14.24 4.33
CA LEU A 33 0.91 -14.32 5.69
C LEU A 33 0.94 -12.97 6.43
N THR A 34 0.07 -12.03 6.05
CA THR A 34 0.02 -10.69 6.63
C THR A 34 -1.34 -10.42 7.25
N ARG A 35 -1.35 -9.91 8.48
CA ARG A 35 -2.54 -9.33 9.11
C ARG A 35 -2.35 -7.82 9.19
N VAL A 36 -3.35 -7.06 8.76
CA VAL A 36 -3.29 -5.59 8.80
C VAL A 36 -4.32 -5.06 9.79
N THR A 37 -3.89 -4.14 10.64
CA THR A 37 -4.73 -3.48 11.64
C THR A 37 -4.46 -1.98 11.65
N VAL A 38 -5.48 -1.19 12.01
CA VAL A 38 -5.33 0.24 12.28
C VAL A 38 -5.37 0.41 13.79
N VAL A 39 -4.35 1.05 14.36
CA VAL A 39 -4.19 1.17 15.82
C VAL A 39 -4.49 2.58 16.34
N THR A 40 -5.07 3.42 15.49
CA THR A 40 -5.61 4.74 15.82
C THR A 40 -7.12 4.75 15.60
N PRO A 41 -7.90 5.59 16.32
CA PRO A 41 -9.33 5.73 16.07
C PRO A 41 -9.65 6.17 14.63
N PRO A 42 -10.79 5.73 14.04
CA PRO A 42 -11.27 6.24 12.76
C PRO A 42 -11.76 7.69 12.86
N PRO A 43 -11.85 8.43 11.73
CA PRO A 43 -11.48 8.02 10.37
C PRO A 43 -9.96 8.07 10.12
N THR A 44 -9.53 7.48 9.00
CA THR A 44 -8.15 7.64 8.51
C THR A 44 -7.85 9.12 8.26
N GLN A 45 -6.70 9.58 8.75
CA GLN A 45 -6.18 10.94 8.63
C GLN A 45 -4.65 10.93 8.74
N VAL A 46 -4.01 12.10 8.60
CA VAL A 46 -2.57 12.23 8.92
C VAL A 46 -2.33 11.83 10.38
N GLY A 47 -1.30 11.02 10.62
CA GLY A 47 -1.00 10.41 11.92
C GLY A 47 -1.70 9.07 12.16
N THR A 48 -2.60 8.61 11.27
CA THR A 48 -3.16 7.25 11.35
C THR A 48 -2.04 6.22 11.28
N VAL A 49 -2.04 5.28 12.22
CA VAL A 49 -1.03 4.21 12.28
C VAL A 49 -1.63 2.89 11.82
N VAL A 50 -1.02 2.33 10.79
CA VAL A 50 -1.34 1.01 10.22
C VAL A 50 -0.23 0.04 10.58
N VAL A 51 -0.59 -1.15 11.05
CA VAL A 51 0.37 -2.20 11.41
C VAL A 51 0.10 -3.42 10.55
N ALA A 52 1.06 -3.74 9.69
CA ALA A 52 1.09 -4.97 8.90
C ALA A 52 2.01 -5.99 9.59
N ARG A 53 1.42 -6.97 10.27
CA ARG A 53 2.16 -8.08 10.89
C ARG A 53 2.31 -9.21 9.88
N SER A 54 3.54 -9.50 9.47
CA SER A 54 3.86 -10.51 8.45
C SER A 54 4.69 -11.66 9.02
N GLY A 55 4.33 -12.91 8.69
CA GLY A 55 5.08 -14.12 9.04
C GLY A 55 4.26 -15.16 9.81
N LEU A 56 4.92 -16.22 10.27
CA LEU A 56 4.30 -17.36 10.97
C LEU A 56 4.92 -17.55 12.36
N GLY A 57 4.07 -17.60 13.38
CA GLY A 57 4.48 -17.83 14.77
C GLY A 57 5.59 -16.86 15.24
N PRO A 58 6.71 -17.36 15.82
CA PRO A 58 7.79 -16.52 16.33
C PRO A 58 8.61 -15.82 15.24
N LEU A 59 8.44 -16.21 13.96
CA LEU A 59 9.12 -15.60 12.81
C LEU A 59 8.34 -14.41 12.22
N ALA A 60 7.32 -13.91 12.92
CA ALA A 60 6.55 -12.75 12.49
C ALA A 60 7.22 -11.43 12.90
N PHE A 61 7.10 -10.42 12.03
CA PHE A 61 7.53 -9.06 12.31
C PHE A 61 6.40 -8.06 12.02
N ASP A 62 6.48 -6.90 12.67
CA ASP A 62 5.56 -5.80 12.42
C ASP A 62 6.21 -4.76 11.50
N ASP A 63 5.55 -4.48 10.38
CA ASP A 63 5.75 -3.27 9.58
C ASP A 63 4.75 -2.21 10.07
N ARG A 64 5.28 -1.24 10.82
CA ARG A 64 4.50 -0.17 11.43
C ARG A 64 4.58 1.05 10.53
N MET A 65 3.46 1.51 10.01
CA MET A 65 3.37 2.58 9.03
C MET A 65 2.51 3.72 9.54
N GLU A 66 2.90 4.96 9.25
CA GLU A 66 2.17 6.16 9.61
C GLU A 66 1.72 6.90 8.35
N VAL A 67 0.45 7.25 8.27
CA VAL A 67 -0.08 8.09 7.20
C VAL A 67 0.45 9.51 7.38
N THR A 68 1.30 9.98 6.48
CA THR A 68 1.89 11.33 6.52
C THR A 68 1.26 12.29 5.53
N VAL A 69 0.62 11.77 4.49
CA VAL A 69 -0.22 12.53 3.57
C VAL A 69 -1.54 11.81 3.44
N TRP A 70 -2.64 12.55 3.56
CA TRP A 70 -3.99 12.04 3.37
C TRP A 70 -4.85 13.08 2.68
N ARG A 71 -5.13 12.85 1.39
CA ARG A 71 -6.02 13.66 0.56
C ARG A 71 -6.94 12.72 -0.22
N PRO A 72 -8.15 12.41 0.27
CA PRO A 72 -9.14 11.69 -0.51
C PRO A 72 -9.46 12.42 -1.83
N PRO A 73 -9.81 11.70 -2.91
CA PRO A 73 -10.16 12.33 -4.17
C PRO A 73 -11.43 13.17 -4.04
N THR A 74 -11.54 14.17 -4.91
CA THR A 74 -12.77 14.91 -5.18
C THR A 74 -13.16 14.71 -6.63
N ASP A 75 -14.28 15.30 -7.09
CA ASP A 75 -14.67 15.24 -8.50
C ASP A 75 -13.64 15.88 -9.44
N THR A 76 -12.79 16.78 -8.93
CA THR A 76 -11.81 17.55 -9.70
C THR A 76 -10.35 17.23 -9.38
N GLU A 77 -10.07 16.57 -8.25
CA GLU A 77 -8.72 16.30 -7.78
C GLU A 77 -8.47 14.81 -7.53
N ALA A 78 -7.27 14.35 -7.91
CA ALA A 78 -6.82 13.01 -7.60
C ALA A 78 -6.60 12.83 -6.10
N GLY A 79 -6.95 11.65 -5.60
CA GLY A 79 -6.63 11.24 -4.25
C GLY A 79 -5.16 10.92 -4.12
N LEU A 80 -4.54 11.30 -2.99
CA LEU A 80 -3.18 10.96 -2.64
C LEU A 80 -3.07 10.58 -1.17
N CYS A 81 -2.49 9.42 -0.89
CA CYS A 81 -2.00 9.11 0.46
C CYS A 81 -0.55 8.65 0.44
N ARG A 82 0.17 8.96 1.51
CA ARG A 82 1.54 8.51 1.75
C ARG A 82 1.64 7.86 3.12
N LEU A 83 2.28 6.70 3.17
CA LEU A 83 2.62 5.99 4.40
C LEU A 83 4.13 5.93 4.56
N GLU A 84 4.64 6.41 5.69
CA GLU A 84 6.05 6.26 6.07
C GLU A 84 6.22 5.03 6.95
N LYS A 85 7.15 4.13 6.60
CA LYS A 85 7.42 2.92 7.37
C LYS A 85 8.30 3.27 8.58
N ARG A 86 7.71 3.26 9.77
CA ARG A 86 8.33 3.55 11.08
C ARG A 86 8.83 2.28 11.80
N GLY A 87 8.72 1.12 11.15
CA GLY A 87 9.11 -0.18 11.69
C GLY A 87 10.63 -0.38 11.82
N ARG A 88 11.02 -1.45 12.53
CA ARG A 88 12.43 -1.81 12.71
C ARG A 88 12.98 -2.67 11.55
N VAL A 89 12.11 -3.48 10.93
CA VAL A 89 12.50 -4.46 9.91
C VAL A 89 12.30 -3.88 8.51
N VAL A 90 11.13 -3.32 8.24
CA VAL A 90 10.81 -2.72 6.95
C VAL A 90 10.99 -1.21 7.03
N ARG A 91 11.63 -0.63 6.02
CA ARG A 91 11.94 0.81 5.90
C ARG A 91 11.49 1.33 4.54
N GLY A 92 11.43 2.65 4.42
CA GLY A 92 11.00 3.37 3.23
C GLY A 92 9.57 3.88 3.38
N TRP A 93 8.86 4.00 2.27
CA TRP A 93 7.54 4.63 2.22
C TRP A 93 6.68 4.02 1.12
N ALA A 94 5.38 4.23 1.21
CA ALA A 94 4.39 3.84 0.21
C ALA A 94 3.56 5.07 -0.17
N GLU A 95 3.20 5.21 -1.44
CA GLU A 95 2.33 6.27 -1.92
C GLU A 95 1.30 5.68 -2.88
N ILE A 96 0.04 6.05 -2.68
CA ILE A 96 -1.07 5.64 -3.53
C ILE A 96 -1.75 6.91 -4.04
N GLU A 97 -1.83 7.00 -5.35
CA GLU A 97 -2.49 8.07 -6.08
C GLU A 97 -3.62 7.46 -6.90
N VAL A 98 -4.81 8.06 -6.83
CA VAL A 98 -5.99 7.62 -7.58
C VAL A 98 -6.61 8.83 -8.25
N GLY A 99 -6.61 8.86 -9.57
CA GLY A 99 -7.15 9.97 -10.35
C GLY A 99 -8.08 9.52 -11.48
N PRO A 100 -8.73 10.47 -12.18
CA PRO A 100 -9.52 10.17 -13.36
C PRO A 100 -8.70 9.45 -14.44
N GLY A 101 -9.33 8.46 -15.07
CA GLY A 101 -8.80 7.69 -16.19
C GLY A 101 -9.73 7.69 -17.39
N PRO A 102 -9.31 7.11 -18.52
CA PRO A 102 -10.07 7.12 -19.77
C PRO A 102 -11.41 6.38 -19.63
N GLY A 103 -12.47 6.95 -20.19
CA GLY A 103 -13.79 6.32 -20.25
C GLY A 103 -14.48 6.16 -18.88
N GLY A 104 -14.31 7.14 -17.98
CA GLY A 104 -14.92 7.11 -16.63
C GLY A 104 -14.28 6.11 -15.67
N ARG A 105 -13.11 5.55 -16.05
CA ARG A 105 -12.31 4.63 -15.23
C ARG A 105 -11.41 5.41 -14.27
N SER A 106 -10.78 4.71 -13.34
CA SER A 106 -9.79 5.30 -12.44
C SER A 106 -8.38 4.89 -12.82
N ARG A 107 -7.46 5.85 -12.90
CA ARG A 107 -6.02 5.58 -12.95
C ARG A 107 -5.49 5.48 -11.53
N VAL A 108 -4.80 4.39 -11.23
CA VAL A 108 -4.15 4.13 -9.96
C VAL A 108 -2.65 4.09 -10.19
N VAL A 109 -1.91 4.86 -9.40
CA VAL A 109 -0.45 4.79 -9.32
C VAL A 109 -0.06 4.44 -7.89
N TRP A 110 0.69 3.35 -7.73
CA TRP A 110 1.24 2.93 -6.45
C TRP A 110 2.75 2.94 -6.53
N ARG A 111 3.39 3.79 -5.73
CA ARG A 111 4.83 3.93 -5.60
C ARG A 111 5.29 3.39 -4.25
N GLU A 112 6.39 2.67 -4.25
CA GLU A 112 6.96 2.06 -3.06
C GLU A 112 8.46 2.24 -3.05
N GLU A 113 8.96 2.69 -1.91
CA GLU A 113 10.35 2.51 -1.49
C GLU A 113 10.36 1.46 -0.38
N LEU A 114 11.16 0.42 -0.58
CA LEU A 114 11.22 -0.73 0.31
C LEU A 114 12.67 -1.08 0.67
N GLY A 115 12.93 -1.17 1.96
CA GLY A 115 14.15 -1.73 2.51
C GLY A 115 13.85 -2.76 3.57
N VAL A 116 14.61 -3.85 3.58
CA VAL A 116 14.57 -4.86 4.65
C VAL A 116 15.86 -4.77 5.44
N ARG A 117 15.75 -4.46 6.73
CA ARG A 117 16.89 -4.39 7.65
C ARG A 117 17.59 -5.75 7.67
N LEU A 118 18.91 -5.72 7.59
CA LEU A 118 19.81 -6.89 7.54
C LEU A 118 19.81 -7.67 6.22
N LEU A 119 19.01 -7.30 5.20
CA LEU A 119 19.13 -7.90 3.88
C LEU A 119 20.25 -7.18 3.09
N PRO A 120 21.33 -7.86 2.70
CA PRO A 120 22.39 -7.24 1.91
C PRO A 120 21.91 -6.79 0.53
N GLY A 121 22.46 -5.70 0.01
CA GLY A 121 22.05 -5.10 -1.27
C GLY A 121 22.23 -6.01 -2.49
N VAL A 122 23.05 -7.06 -2.42
CA VAL A 122 23.16 -8.07 -3.49
C VAL A 122 21.83 -8.79 -3.77
N PHE A 123 20.91 -8.82 -2.78
CA PHE A 123 19.57 -9.38 -2.94
C PHE A 123 18.53 -8.35 -3.41
N ASP A 124 18.91 -7.08 -3.61
CA ASP A 124 17.98 -6.02 -4.05
C ASP A 124 17.25 -6.36 -5.37
N PRO A 125 17.87 -6.96 -6.41
CA PRO A 125 17.14 -7.37 -7.62
C PRO A 125 16.04 -8.40 -7.34
N LEU A 126 16.31 -9.37 -6.45
CA LEU A 126 15.34 -10.38 -6.06
C LEU A 126 14.22 -9.76 -5.21
N LEU A 127 14.59 -8.90 -4.25
CA LEU A 127 13.64 -8.16 -3.41
C LEU A 127 12.71 -7.30 -4.28
N ALA A 128 13.25 -6.55 -5.24
CA ALA A 128 12.47 -5.72 -6.14
C ALA A 128 11.47 -6.55 -6.95
N ARG A 129 11.90 -7.69 -7.51
CA ARG A 129 11.01 -8.56 -8.28
C ARG A 129 9.93 -9.22 -7.43
N ALA A 130 10.29 -9.70 -6.23
CA ALA A 130 9.35 -10.27 -5.28
C ALA A 130 8.32 -9.23 -4.83
N ALA A 131 8.77 -8.04 -4.41
CA ALA A 131 7.91 -6.95 -3.98
C ALA A 131 6.96 -6.52 -5.10
N ARG A 132 7.48 -6.20 -6.30
CA ARG A 132 6.65 -5.83 -7.45
C ARG A 132 5.58 -6.87 -7.77
N SER A 133 5.89 -8.16 -7.62
CA SER A 133 4.93 -9.25 -7.83
C SER A 133 3.85 -9.30 -6.74
N VAL A 134 4.23 -9.19 -5.46
CA VAL A 134 3.29 -9.23 -4.32
C VAL A 134 2.37 -8.01 -4.34
N PHE A 135 2.93 -6.80 -4.38
CA PHE A 135 2.16 -5.56 -4.41
C PHE A 135 1.33 -5.43 -5.69
N GLY A 136 1.86 -5.91 -6.84
CA GLY A 136 1.10 -5.97 -8.09
C GLY A 136 -0.13 -6.87 -8.02
N ARG A 137 -0.02 -8.01 -7.32
CA ARG A 137 -1.18 -8.91 -7.06
C ARG A 137 -2.13 -8.31 -6.03
N ALA A 138 -1.61 -7.70 -4.96
CA ALA A 138 -2.42 -7.05 -3.93
C ALA A 138 -3.28 -5.93 -4.53
N ALA A 139 -2.68 -5.01 -5.28
CA ALA A 139 -3.40 -3.95 -5.99
C ALA A 139 -4.50 -4.51 -6.90
N ASN A 140 -4.19 -5.56 -7.68
CA ASN A 140 -5.18 -6.19 -8.56
C ASN A 140 -6.35 -6.83 -7.78
N ARG A 141 -6.10 -7.43 -6.62
CA ARG A 141 -7.15 -8.07 -5.82
C ARG A 141 -8.00 -7.04 -5.09
N LEU A 142 -7.38 -6.04 -4.45
CA LEU A 142 -8.10 -4.93 -3.79
C LEU A 142 -9.05 -4.24 -4.77
N LEU A 143 -8.59 -3.95 -5.99
CA LEU A 143 -9.41 -3.30 -7.01
C LEU A 143 -10.52 -4.21 -7.60
N ARG A 144 -10.49 -5.52 -7.36
CA ARG A 144 -11.54 -6.45 -7.83
C ARG A 144 -12.55 -6.79 -6.74
N MET A 145 -12.13 -6.75 -5.49
CA MET A 145 -13.00 -7.06 -4.35
C MET A 145 -13.85 -5.81 -4.01
N PRO A 146 -15.18 -5.95 -3.80
CA PRO A 146 -16.05 -4.85 -3.39
C PRO A 146 -15.69 -4.34 -2.00
#